data_AF-A0A2H3DBF1-F1
#
_entry.id   AF-A0A2H3DBF1-F1
#
_cell.length_a   1.000
_cell.length_b   1.000
_cell.length_c   1.000
_cell.angle_alpha   90.00
_cell.angle_beta   90.00
_cell.angle_gamma   90.00
#
_symmetry.space_group_name_H-M   'P 1'
#
loop_
_entity.id
_entity.type
_entity.pdbx_description
1 polymer ?
#
loop_
_entity_poly.entity_id
_entity_poly.type
_entity_poly.pdbx_seq_one_letter_code
_entity_poly.pdbx_strand_id
1 'polypeptide(L)'
;MQSMWFHLLVLIIIPYRGAQAHQPAELFDAFEAFLTGIIDHTTDGHTSVFATDCIGRINAMTVFRGADNNTEFIYGVPATLVKANSTQLIGYPTNVIVEALALQLSVVSATALFSMYYATVSQVVPLQVDMWLHFNEDLQIDAYDFMPRRLDRFLASAALMLSDQISLEMSLDDTDNTTSIISQKVAEDVCTAALEYCYGNNQQYDSKSACVESSSSWDVDTNICRYIFKNMVQAQPDVHCASLGPDGGDCAAQAYAEATVEYPFVPSLFAPNVSIPSTGGLSDKTFEEIMKVNMAIVYPTTVAFYPIPTFIYMLILYICANCVEFVLRRYSKVFVQLSFENQRNTVTYVLNTFWTSVALALQLIASPALGERYTSERVGEIRVAIMVISGLYVFELTYRKQMRLPLLIHHFSALFSIIFLQVMLQMSMHIEIICAGLLWLFQATTEQSIFIGLLLYRLKYPRRIVEPTLKFAAVQSLYVVFETPPLSDSDCCLGKRLQIGVSSVVIGVVGIEAGEISQGL
;
A
#
# COMPACT_ATOMS: atom_id res chain seq x y z
N MET A 1 9.20 -39.35 0.23
CA MET A 1 8.59 -38.48 1.27
C MET A 1 9.50 -37.34 1.77
N GLN A 2 10.83 -37.48 1.85
CA GLN A 2 11.72 -36.37 2.27
C GLN A 2 11.91 -35.25 1.23
N SER A 3 11.79 -35.54 -0.07
CA SER A 3 11.97 -34.52 -1.14
C SER A 3 10.79 -33.54 -1.26
N MET A 4 9.58 -33.94 -0.86
CA MET A 4 8.38 -33.09 -0.92
C MET A 4 8.40 -31.97 0.13
N TRP A 5 8.98 -32.25 1.31
CA TRP A 5 9.19 -31.25 2.37
C TRP A 5 10.23 -30.20 1.99
N PHE A 6 11.25 -30.60 1.21
CA PHE A 6 12.26 -29.67 0.71
C PHE A 6 11.67 -28.72 -0.34
N HIS A 7 10.76 -29.19 -1.20
CA HIS A 7 10.07 -28.33 -2.15
C HIS A 7 9.04 -27.41 -1.50
N LEU A 8 8.35 -27.84 -0.44
CA LEU A 8 7.48 -26.97 0.35
C LEU A 8 8.29 -25.91 1.12
N LEU A 9 9.43 -26.26 1.71
CA LEU A 9 10.33 -25.27 2.35
C LEU A 9 10.91 -24.28 1.33
N VAL A 10 11.27 -24.75 0.13
CA VAL A 10 11.78 -23.89 -0.94
C VAL A 10 10.68 -22.96 -1.47
N LEU A 11 9.42 -23.39 -1.54
CA LEU A 11 8.28 -22.51 -1.86
C LEU A 11 7.96 -21.50 -0.75
N ILE A 12 8.26 -21.82 0.52
CA ILE A 12 8.12 -20.92 1.68
C ILE A 12 9.29 -19.92 1.79
N ILE A 13 10.46 -20.23 1.20
CA ILE A 13 11.67 -19.39 1.23
C ILE A 13 11.86 -18.58 -0.06
N ILE A 14 11.12 -18.85 -1.14
CA ILE A 14 11.09 -17.94 -2.28
C ILE A 14 10.40 -16.65 -1.79
N PRO A 15 11.11 -15.50 -1.70
CA PRO A 15 10.43 -14.24 -1.44
C PRO A 15 9.39 -14.09 -2.56
N TYR A 16 8.13 -14.03 -2.16
CA TYR A 16 7.02 -13.83 -3.06
C TYR A 16 7.30 -12.56 -3.86
N ARG A 17 7.72 -12.71 -5.13
CA ARG A 17 7.81 -11.63 -6.12
C ARG A 17 6.40 -11.20 -6.59
N GLY A 18 5.41 -11.21 -5.70
CA GLY A 18 4.12 -10.62 -5.97
C GLY A 18 4.21 -9.16 -5.59
N ALA A 19 4.27 -8.28 -6.60
CA ALA A 19 4.39 -6.82 -6.51
C ALA A 19 5.42 -6.37 -5.45
N GLN A 20 6.62 -5.98 -5.87
CA GLN A 20 7.63 -5.42 -4.96
C GLN A 20 7.09 -4.15 -4.29
N ALA A 21 6.36 -4.31 -3.19
CA ALA A 21 6.08 -3.24 -2.27
C ALA A 21 7.41 -2.91 -1.61
N HIS A 22 8.01 -1.80 -2.04
CA HIS A 22 9.22 -1.27 -1.43
C HIS A 22 9.06 -1.17 0.08
N GLN A 23 10.13 -1.50 0.79
CA GLN A 23 10.10 -1.32 2.24
C GLN A 23 9.97 0.18 2.55
N PRO A 24 9.27 0.57 3.64
CA PRO A 24 9.18 1.98 4.02
C PRO A 24 10.56 2.67 4.16
N ALA A 25 11.60 1.92 4.52
CA ALA A 25 12.96 2.42 4.57
C ALA A 25 13.51 2.79 3.17
N GLU A 26 13.26 1.97 2.14
CA GLU A 26 13.71 2.26 0.76
C GLU A 26 13.03 3.51 0.21
N LEU A 27 11.74 3.69 0.49
CA LEU A 27 10.99 4.88 0.12
C LEU A 27 11.45 6.12 0.88
N PHE A 28 11.81 5.96 2.16
CA PHE A 28 12.38 7.03 2.96
C PHE A 28 13.74 7.46 2.40
N ASP A 29 14.62 6.52 2.06
CA ASP A 29 15.93 6.80 1.47
C ASP A 29 15.78 7.52 0.11
N ALA A 30 14.84 7.07 -0.73
CA ALA A 30 14.54 7.72 -2.01
C ALA A 30 13.99 9.14 -1.82
N PHE A 31 13.13 9.34 -0.82
CA PHE A 31 12.60 10.65 -0.45
C PHE A 31 13.70 11.60 0.08
N GLU A 32 14.59 11.13 0.95
CA GLU A 32 15.72 11.92 1.44
C GLU A 32 16.70 12.28 0.31
N ALA A 33 16.97 11.35 -0.60
CA ALA A 33 17.80 11.61 -1.79
C ALA A 33 17.17 12.68 -2.69
N PHE A 34 15.85 12.60 -2.91
CA PHE A 34 15.09 13.62 -3.64
C PHE A 34 15.27 15.02 -3.02
N LEU A 35 15.08 15.14 -1.70
CA LEU A 35 15.22 16.41 -0.97
C LEU A 35 16.66 16.93 -0.97
N THR A 36 17.64 16.04 -0.86
CA THR A 36 19.07 16.39 -0.88
C THR A 36 19.47 16.91 -2.26
N GLY A 37 18.98 16.32 -3.34
CA GLY A 37 19.20 16.83 -4.69
C GLY A 37 18.75 18.29 -4.87
N ILE A 38 17.65 18.70 -4.19
CA ILE A 38 17.12 20.06 -4.29
C ILE A 38 18.11 21.09 -3.71
N ILE A 39 18.78 20.74 -2.61
CA ILE A 39 19.73 21.63 -1.91
C ILE A 39 21.15 21.57 -2.49
N ASP A 40 21.49 20.54 -3.27
CA ASP A 40 22.83 20.40 -3.86
C ASP A 40 23.06 21.30 -5.08
N HIS A 41 22.00 21.88 -5.65
CA HIS A 41 22.06 22.86 -6.75
C HIS A 41 22.78 22.35 -8.02
N THR A 42 22.74 21.04 -8.26
CA THR A 42 23.32 20.41 -9.46
C THR A 42 22.20 19.79 -10.29
N THR A 43 22.36 19.81 -11.61
CA THR A 43 21.45 19.13 -12.56
C THR A 43 22.02 17.80 -13.06
N ASP A 44 23.34 17.60 -12.91
CA ASP A 44 24.04 16.42 -13.41
C ASP A 44 23.73 15.19 -12.54
N GLY A 45 23.02 14.22 -13.11
CA GLY A 45 22.73 12.93 -12.48
C GLY A 45 21.32 12.77 -11.88
N HIS A 46 20.46 13.80 -11.95
CA HIS A 46 19.12 13.75 -11.34
C HIS A 46 17.98 13.35 -12.28
N THR A 47 18.25 13.11 -13.57
CA THR A 47 17.25 12.62 -14.54
C THR A 47 16.74 11.21 -14.20
N SER A 48 17.44 10.47 -13.34
CA SER A 48 17.00 9.16 -12.86
C SER A 48 16.00 9.23 -11.69
N VAL A 49 15.78 10.41 -11.09
CA VAL A 49 14.87 10.57 -9.95
C VAL A 49 13.41 10.58 -10.40
N PHE A 50 13.11 11.12 -11.58
CA PHE A 50 11.77 11.14 -12.15
C PHE A 50 11.60 10.04 -13.20
N ALA A 51 10.42 9.40 -13.22
CA ALA A 51 10.03 8.50 -14.28
C ALA A 51 9.86 9.27 -15.61
N THR A 52 10.06 8.60 -16.74
CA THR A 52 10.02 9.23 -18.07
C THR A 52 8.71 9.96 -18.36
N ASP A 53 7.60 9.45 -17.85
CA ASP A 53 6.23 9.96 -18.00
C ASP A 53 5.74 10.70 -16.74
N CYS A 54 6.66 11.17 -15.88
CA CYS A 54 6.31 11.85 -14.64
C CYS A 54 5.36 13.03 -14.84
N ILE A 55 4.32 13.11 -14.01
CA ILE A 55 3.39 14.23 -13.96
C ILE A 55 3.54 14.95 -12.62
N GLY A 56 4.15 16.13 -12.66
CA GLY A 56 4.33 17.00 -11.52
C GLY A 56 3.33 18.13 -11.51
N ARG A 57 2.75 18.48 -10.37
CA ARG A 57 1.94 19.68 -10.22
C ARG A 57 2.50 20.59 -9.13
N ILE A 58 2.54 21.88 -9.42
CA ILE A 58 2.75 22.92 -8.43
C ILE A 58 1.44 23.70 -8.32
N ASN A 59 0.73 23.57 -7.21
CA ASN A 59 -0.63 24.09 -7.04
C ASN A 59 -0.78 25.57 -7.40
N ALA A 60 0.23 26.38 -7.08
CA ALA A 60 0.24 27.81 -7.38
C ALA A 60 0.72 28.18 -8.80
N MET A 61 1.01 27.21 -9.65
CA MET A 61 1.55 27.43 -10.99
C MET A 61 0.86 26.55 -12.04
N THR A 62 1.49 25.43 -12.42
CA THR A 62 1.12 24.63 -13.58
C THR A 62 1.51 23.17 -13.39
N VAL A 63 1.26 22.36 -14.42
CA VAL A 63 1.59 20.94 -14.50
C VAL A 63 2.81 20.74 -15.39
N PHE A 64 3.82 20.06 -14.86
CA PHE A 64 5.05 19.68 -15.55
C PHE A 64 4.97 18.23 -16.00
N ARG A 65 5.19 18.00 -17.30
CA ARG A 65 5.05 16.69 -17.94
C ARG A 65 6.39 16.16 -18.43
N GLY A 66 6.67 14.90 -18.10
CA GLY A 66 7.90 14.19 -18.47
C GLY A 66 9.06 14.46 -17.52
N ALA A 67 10.03 13.55 -17.49
CA ALA A 67 11.18 13.65 -16.60
C ALA A 67 11.96 14.97 -16.76
N ASP A 68 12.23 15.38 -18.01
CA ASP A 68 13.09 16.52 -18.30
C ASP A 68 12.54 17.83 -17.73
N ASN A 69 11.26 18.14 -17.98
CA ASN A 69 10.62 19.37 -17.47
C ASN A 69 10.58 19.39 -15.94
N ASN A 70 10.36 18.24 -15.31
CA ASN A 70 10.33 18.10 -13.86
C ASN A 70 11.73 18.27 -13.25
N THR A 71 12.76 17.64 -13.84
CA THR A 71 14.17 17.81 -13.44
C THR A 71 14.60 19.27 -13.57
N GLU A 72 14.27 19.91 -14.69
CA GLU A 72 14.63 21.30 -14.96
C GLU A 72 13.95 22.27 -13.98
N PHE A 73 12.68 22.06 -13.66
CA PHE A 73 11.98 22.89 -12.68
C PHE A 73 12.54 22.69 -11.27
N ILE A 74 12.66 21.44 -10.81
CA ILE A 74 13.01 21.12 -9.41
C ILE A 74 14.50 21.35 -9.11
N TYR A 75 15.40 20.96 -10.03
CA TYR A 75 16.84 21.05 -9.82
C TYR A 75 17.49 22.17 -10.64
N GLY A 76 16.99 22.43 -11.85
CA GLY A 76 17.52 23.46 -12.75
C GLY A 76 17.26 24.88 -12.25
N VAL A 77 16.05 25.20 -11.79
CA VAL A 77 15.73 26.56 -11.29
C VAL A 77 16.65 26.95 -10.12
N PRO A 78 16.81 26.15 -9.04
CA PRO A 78 17.80 26.44 -8.00
C PRO A 78 19.21 26.64 -8.54
N ALA A 79 19.67 25.77 -9.45
CA ALA A 79 21.01 25.85 -10.02
C ALA A 79 21.24 27.15 -10.83
N THR A 80 20.22 27.64 -11.53
CA THR A 80 20.24 28.93 -12.25
C THR A 80 20.28 30.10 -11.26
N LEU A 81 19.46 30.06 -10.21
CA LEU A 81 19.38 31.13 -9.19
C LEU A 81 20.69 31.32 -8.44
N VAL A 82 21.43 30.24 -8.14
CA VAL A 82 22.75 30.31 -7.48
C VAL A 82 23.78 31.08 -8.32
N LYS A 83 23.66 31.01 -9.65
CA LYS A 83 24.59 31.67 -10.60
C LYS A 83 24.15 33.08 -10.99
N ALA A 84 23.00 33.54 -10.50
CA ALA A 84 22.45 34.82 -10.89
C ALA A 84 23.24 35.99 -10.30
N ASN A 85 23.61 36.95 -11.14
CA ASN A 85 24.39 38.12 -10.75
C ASN A 85 23.53 39.34 -10.38
N SER A 86 22.22 39.27 -10.59
CA SER A 86 21.26 40.32 -10.20
C SER A 86 20.34 39.81 -9.10
N THR A 87 19.68 40.73 -8.39
CA THR A 87 18.67 40.37 -7.40
C THR A 87 17.55 39.53 -8.02
N GLN A 88 17.28 38.37 -7.42
CA GLN A 88 16.20 37.45 -7.81
C GLN A 88 15.05 37.55 -6.81
N LEU A 89 13.80 37.47 -7.31
CA LEU A 89 12.59 37.52 -6.49
C LEU A 89 12.28 36.21 -5.76
N ILE A 90 12.93 35.14 -6.17
CA ILE A 90 12.80 33.81 -5.58
C ILE A 90 14.20 33.38 -5.17
N GLY A 91 14.35 33.02 -3.90
CA GLY A 91 15.60 32.48 -3.36
C GLY A 91 15.82 31.04 -3.79
N TYR A 92 17.01 30.50 -3.50
CA TYR A 92 17.29 29.08 -3.69
C TYR A 92 17.35 28.35 -2.34
N PRO A 93 16.92 27.08 -2.26
CA PRO A 93 16.83 26.33 -1.01
C PRO A 93 18.20 25.88 -0.51
N THR A 94 18.69 26.38 0.62
CA THR A 94 20.00 25.97 1.18
C THR A 94 19.91 24.88 2.24
N ASN A 95 18.71 24.65 2.77
CA ASN A 95 18.45 23.65 3.79
C ASN A 95 16.97 23.25 3.74
N VAL A 96 16.67 22.05 4.20
CA VAL A 96 15.31 21.51 4.28
C VAL A 96 15.12 20.78 5.61
N ILE A 97 13.98 21.02 6.26
CA ILE A 97 13.58 20.32 7.48
C ILE A 97 12.22 19.68 7.23
N VAL A 98 12.12 18.36 7.40
CA VAL A 98 10.84 17.63 7.30
C VAL A 98 10.11 17.74 8.63
N GLU A 99 8.97 18.43 8.67
CA GLU A 99 8.15 18.62 9.87
C GLU A 99 7.19 17.46 10.12
N ALA A 100 6.64 16.90 9.04
CA ALA A 100 5.73 15.78 9.08
C ALA A 100 5.99 14.87 7.89
N LEU A 101 5.90 13.56 8.12
CA LEU A 101 6.09 12.53 7.10
C LEU A 101 5.09 11.39 7.36
N ALA A 102 4.40 10.99 6.31
CA ALA A 102 3.58 9.80 6.26
C ALA A 102 3.96 8.99 5.02
N LEU A 103 4.35 7.75 5.24
CA LEU A 103 4.69 6.78 4.21
C LEU A 103 3.57 5.74 4.20
N GLN A 104 2.90 5.60 3.06
CA GLN A 104 1.89 4.57 2.89
C GLN A 104 2.00 3.95 1.50
N LEU A 105 2.43 2.68 1.47
CA LEU A 105 2.73 1.97 0.23
C LEU A 105 3.71 2.81 -0.61
N SER A 106 3.45 3.02 -1.89
CA SER A 106 4.25 3.85 -2.81
C SER A 106 4.06 5.36 -2.66
N VAL A 107 3.18 5.82 -1.75
CA VAL A 107 2.89 7.26 -1.58
C VAL A 107 3.62 7.82 -0.37
N VAL A 108 4.29 8.95 -0.59
CA VAL A 108 4.90 9.77 0.45
C VAL A 108 4.14 11.08 0.54
N SER A 109 3.60 11.37 1.72
CA SER A 109 3.05 12.68 2.06
C SER A 109 3.96 13.32 3.09
N ALA A 110 4.45 14.52 2.81
CA ALA A 110 5.33 15.23 3.74
C ALA A 110 5.01 16.73 3.80
N THR A 111 5.39 17.34 4.91
CA THR A 111 5.48 18.79 5.06
C THR A 111 6.94 19.13 5.30
N ALA A 112 7.52 19.97 4.44
CA ALA A 112 8.91 20.38 4.54
C ALA A 112 9.03 21.92 4.63
N LEU A 113 9.97 22.38 5.44
CA LEU A 113 10.40 23.77 5.53
C LEU A 113 11.71 23.94 4.78
N PHE A 114 11.66 24.64 3.65
CA PHE A 114 12.83 25.04 2.88
C PHE A 114 13.35 26.39 3.35
N SER A 115 14.65 26.49 3.57
CA SER A 115 15.36 27.73 3.87
C SER A 115 15.75 28.42 2.56
N MET A 116 14.92 29.34 2.08
CA MET A 116 15.14 30.03 0.81
C MET A 116 16.12 31.19 1.01
N TYR A 117 17.32 31.09 0.44
CA TYR A 117 18.37 32.09 0.59
C TYR A 117 18.38 33.08 -0.59
N TYR A 118 18.52 34.37 -0.25
CA TYR A 118 18.61 35.48 -1.20
C TYR A 118 20.00 36.09 -1.11
N ALA A 119 20.84 35.78 -2.11
CA ALA A 119 22.27 36.11 -2.08
C ALA A 119 22.55 37.62 -2.00
N THR A 120 21.81 38.44 -2.75
CA THR A 120 22.07 39.89 -2.86
C THR A 120 21.85 40.66 -1.56
N VAL A 121 20.93 40.19 -0.72
CA VAL A 121 20.64 40.78 0.60
C VAL A 121 21.15 39.93 1.77
N SER A 122 21.72 38.75 1.48
CA SER A 122 22.21 37.79 2.47
C SER A 122 21.18 37.41 3.55
N GLN A 123 19.92 37.20 3.14
CA GLN A 123 18.81 36.85 4.04
C GLN A 123 18.22 35.50 3.68
N VAL A 124 17.59 34.86 4.67
CA VAL A 124 16.85 33.59 4.51
C VAL A 124 15.38 33.82 4.82
N VAL A 125 14.50 33.35 3.93
CA VAL A 125 13.04 33.32 4.15
C VAL A 125 12.58 31.87 4.16
N PRO A 126 11.90 31.39 5.21
CA PRO A 126 11.39 30.03 5.24
C PRO A 126 10.17 29.89 4.30
N LEU A 127 10.16 28.83 3.49
CA LEU A 127 9.03 28.41 2.67
C LEU A 127 8.55 27.04 3.12
N GLN A 128 7.30 26.96 3.57
CA GLN A 128 6.66 25.68 3.88
C GLN A 128 6.02 25.11 2.63
N VAL A 129 6.30 23.84 2.33
CA VAL A 129 5.74 23.11 1.20
C VAL A 129 5.14 21.80 1.71
N ASP A 130 3.85 21.61 1.45
CA ASP A 130 3.24 20.30 1.59
C ASP A 130 3.41 19.56 0.26
N MET A 131 3.84 18.31 0.33
CA MET A 131 4.15 17.50 -0.84
C MET A 131 3.48 16.14 -0.76
N TRP A 132 2.94 15.73 -1.89
CA TRP A 132 2.56 14.36 -2.17
C TRP A 132 3.46 13.86 -3.29
N LEU A 133 4.00 12.65 -3.13
CA LEU A 133 4.89 12.00 -4.08
C LEU A 133 4.42 10.55 -4.23
N HIS A 134 4.39 10.05 -5.45
CA HIS A 134 4.22 8.62 -5.74
C HIS A 134 5.51 8.10 -6.36
N PHE A 135 5.93 6.93 -5.88
CA PHE A 135 7.12 6.23 -6.36
C PHE A 135 6.72 4.96 -7.12
N ASN A 136 7.29 4.76 -8.30
CA ASN A 136 7.11 3.53 -9.07
C ASN A 136 7.96 2.36 -8.50
N GLU A 137 7.91 1.20 -9.16
CA GLU A 137 8.69 0.00 -8.78
C GLU A 137 10.21 0.16 -8.93
N ASP A 138 10.67 1.21 -9.59
CA ASP A 138 12.09 1.56 -9.75
C ASP A 138 12.53 2.65 -8.75
N LEU A 139 11.70 2.98 -7.75
CA LEU A 139 11.89 4.09 -6.79
C LEU A 139 12.06 5.46 -7.47
N GLN A 140 11.45 5.64 -8.65
CA GLN A 140 11.39 6.93 -9.33
C GLN A 140 10.05 7.61 -9.06
N ILE A 141 10.05 8.93 -9.01
CA ILE A 141 8.85 9.73 -8.87
C ILE A 141 8.14 9.78 -10.23
N ASP A 142 6.94 9.21 -10.32
CA ASP A 142 6.08 9.24 -11.50
C ASP A 142 4.90 10.22 -11.36
N ALA A 143 4.57 10.63 -10.14
CA ALA A 143 3.62 11.70 -9.88
C ALA A 143 3.97 12.48 -8.62
N TYR A 144 3.78 13.81 -8.63
CA TYR A 144 3.85 14.62 -7.44
C TYR A 144 2.91 15.83 -7.47
N ASP A 145 2.60 16.35 -6.28
CA ASP A 145 1.82 17.57 -6.09
C ASP A 145 2.41 18.38 -4.94
N PHE A 146 2.95 19.55 -5.27
CA PHE A 146 3.53 20.47 -4.29
C PHE A 146 2.63 21.66 -4.06
N MET A 147 2.46 21.97 -2.78
CA MET A 147 1.56 22.98 -2.28
C MET A 147 2.34 23.94 -1.39
N PRO A 148 2.97 24.98 -1.98
CA PRO A 148 3.57 26.06 -1.21
C PRO A 148 2.52 26.70 -0.31
N ARG A 149 2.74 26.65 1.00
CA ARG A 149 1.81 27.21 1.98
C ARG A 149 2.08 28.70 2.13
N ARG A 150 1.01 29.50 2.08
CA ARG A 150 1.06 30.97 2.30
C ARG A 150 2.01 31.67 1.30
N LEU A 151 1.98 31.23 0.04
CA LEU A 151 2.86 31.74 -1.00
C LEU A 151 2.72 33.26 -1.18
N ASP A 152 1.49 33.78 -1.12
CA ASP A 152 1.17 35.20 -1.10
C ASP A 152 1.97 35.98 -0.05
N ARG A 153 2.01 35.48 1.19
CA ARG A 153 2.74 36.11 2.30
C ARG A 153 4.25 35.94 2.16
N PHE A 154 4.70 34.79 1.66
CA PHE A 154 6.11 34.54 1.37
C PHE A 154 6.64 35.55 0.35
N LEU A 155 5.93 35.70 -0.78
CA LEU A 155 6.28 36.63 -1.84
C LEU A 155 6.20 38.08 -1.40
N ALA A 156 5.16 38.48 -0.65
CA ALA A 156 5.07 39.82 -0.10
C ALA A 156 6.22 40.15 0.86
N SER A 157 6.66 39.16 1.66
CA SER A 157 7.80 39.32 2.57
C SER A 157 9.12 39.44 1.80
N ALA A 158 9.31 38.63 0.76
CA ALA A 158 10.47 38.72 -0.14
C ALA A 158 10.48 40.07 -0.89
N ALA A 159 9.34 40.53 -1.41
CA ALA A 159 9.20 41.79 -2.10
C ALA A 159 9.65 42.99 -1.24
N LEU A 160 9.21 43.06 0.02
CA LEU A 160 9.61 44.12 0.95
C LEU A 160 11.10 44.04 1.30
N MET A 161 11.66 42.84 1.41
CA MET A 161 13.08 42.65 1.69
C MET A 161 13.98 43.08 0.53
N LEU A 162 13.52 42.88 -0.71
CA LEU A 162 14.34 43.06 -1.91
C LEU A 162 14.16 44.44 -2.57
N SER A 163 13.13 45.21 -2.22
CA SER A 163 12.77 46.45 -2.92
C SER A 163 13.92 47.44 -3.02
N ASP A 164 14.62 47.69 -1.92
CA ASP A 164 15.68 48.71 -1.86
C ASP A 164 16.85 48.33 -2.77
N GLN A 165 17.23 47.05 -2.74
CA GLN A 165 18.31 46.52 -3.57
C GLN A 165 17.92 46.54 -5.07
N ILE A 166 16.67 46.22 -5.39
CA ILE A 166 16.15 46.27 -6.77
C ILE A 166 16.12 47.72 -7.28
N SER A 167 15.66 48.68 -6.47
CA SER A 167 15.64 50.10 -6.82
C SER A 167 17.04 50.62 -7.14
N LEU A 168 18.04 50.20 -6.35
CA LEU A 168 19.45 50.52 -6.60
C LEU A 168 19.98 49.90 -7.89
N GLU A 169 19.69 48.62 -8.15
CA GLU A 169 20.13 47.92 -9.37
C GLU A 169 19.52 48.50 -10.65
N MET A 170 18.24 48.91 -10.58
CA MET A 170 17.49 49.41 -11.73
C MET A 170 17.55 50.94 -11.88
N SER A 171 18.22 51.65 -10.96
CA SER A 171 18.27 53.12 -10.93
C SER A 171 16.88 53.76 -10.96
N LEU A 172 15.94 53.20 -10.19
CA LEU A 172 14.59 53.73 -10.10
C LEU A 172 14.58 54.94 -9.15
N ASP A 173 14.01 56.05 -9.58
CA ASP A 173 13.72 57.19 -8.71
C ASP A 173 12.69 56.71 -7.68
N ASP A 174 13.11 56.60 -6.41
CA ASP A 174 12.37 56.14 -5.23
C ASP A 174 10.83 56.20 -5.39
N THR A 175 10.26 55.22 -6.09
CA THR A 175 8.81 55.12 -6.25
C THR A 175 8.31 54.44 -4.99
N ASP A 176 7.62 55.18 -4.12
CA ASP A 176 7.08 54.79 -2.80
C ASP A 176 6.25 53.48 -2.75
N ASN A 177 6.10 52.75 -3.85
CA ASN A 177 5.32 51.52 -3.94
C ASN A 177 6.20 50.33 -4.33
N THR A 178 6.54 49.50 -3.34
CA THR A 178 7.20 48.19 -3.50
C THR A 178 6.60 47.36 -4.64
N THR A 179 5.28 47.37 -4.79
CA THR A 179 4.59 46.63 -5.86
C THR A 179 5.03 47.06 -7.26
N SER A 180 5.25 48.37 -7.45
CA SER A 180 5.71 48.93 -8.73
C SER A 180 7.14 48.51 -9.02
N ILE A 181 8.03 48.58 -8.03
CA ILE A 181 9.43 48.18 -8.14
C ILE A 181 9.53 46.71 -8.54
N ILE A 182 8.80 45.84 -7.86
CA ILE A 182 8.80 44.39 -8.13
C ILE A 182 8.21 44.09 -9.50
N SER A 183 7.12 44.76 -9.89
CA SER A 183 6.51 44.57 -11.22
C SER A 183 7.48 44.96 -12.32
N GLN A 184 8.17 46.10 -12.19
CA GLN A 184 9.20 46.51 -13.16
C GLN A 184 10.35 45.50 -13.23
N LYS A 185 10.81 44.96 -12.09
CA LYS A 185 11.85 43.94 -12.05
C LYS A 185 11.43 42.64 -12.73
N VAL A 186 10.22 42.16 -12.49
CA VAL A 186 9.68 40.98 -13.18
C VAL A 186 9.67 41.22 -14.69
N ALA A 187 9.18 42.38 -15.13
CA ALA A 187 9.08 42.73 -16.55
C ALA A 187 10.45 42.74 -17.21
N GLU A 188 11.39 43.43 -16.55
CA GLU A 188 12.77 43.56 -17.01
C GLU A 188 13.45 42.21 -17.17
N ASP A 189 13.31 41.33 -16.17
CA ASP A 189 13.93 40.00 -16.16
C ASP A 189 13.31 39.07 -17.21
N VAL A 190 11.98 39.00 -17.28
CA VAL A 190 11.26 38.15 -18.22
C VAL A 190 11.54 38.60 -19.65
N CYS A 191 11.44 39.89 -19.94
CA CYS A 191 11.67 40.42 -21.28
C CYS A 191 13.13 40.29 -21.71
N THR A 192 14.08 40.40 -20.78
CA THR A 192 15.50 40.17 -21.08
C THR A 192 15.73 38.70 -21.44
N ALA A 193 15.22 37.76 -20.64
CA ALA A 193 15.35 36.33 -20.93
C ALA A 193 14.65 35.94 -22.25
N ALA A 194 13.46 36.49 -22.53
CA ALA A 194 12.75 36.23 -23.77
C ALA A 194 13.55 36.68 -24.99
N LEU A 195 14.19 37.85 -24.96
CA LEU A 195 14.99 38.32 -26.09
C LEU A 195 16.33 37.60 -26.24
N GLU A 196 16.90 37.12 -25.13
CA GLU A 196 18.18 36.42 -25.13
C GLU A 196 18.06 34.98 -25.63
N TYR A 197 17.03 34.25 -25.18
CA TYR A 197 16.91 32.81 -25.42
C TYR A 197 15.81 32.44 -26.42
N CYS A 198 14.80 33.29 -26.62
CA CYS A 198 13.68 33.02 -27.52
C CYS A 198 13.83 33.78 -28.84
N TYR A 199 14.61 33.22 -29.77
CA TYR A 199 14.86 33.78 -31.09
C TYR A 199 14.48 32.80 -32.21
N GLY A 200 14.43 33.30 -33.46
CA GLY A 200 14.06 32.48 -34.61
C GLY A 200 12.59 32.04 -34.53
N ASN A 201 12.33 30.74 -34.62
CA ASN A 201 10.97 30.20 -34.56
C ASN A 201 10.32 30.34 -33.17
N ASN A 202 11.13 30.56 -32.12
CA ASN A 202 10.65 30.71 -30.75
C ASN A 202 10.47 32.19 -30.35
N GLN A 203 10.68 33.14 -31.27
CA GLN A 203 10.60 34.56 -30.96
C GLN A 203 9.21 34.96 -30.46
N GLN A 204 9.16 35.53 -29.25
CA GLN A 204 7.90 35.94 -28.62
C GLN A 204 7.60 37.44 -28.79
N TYR A 205 8.64 38.27 -28.93
CA TYR A 205 8.53 39.71 -29.00
C TYR A 205 9.52 40.29 -30.02
N ASP A 206 9.12 41.36 -30.70
CA ASP A 206 9.97 42.08 -31.66
C ASP A 206 11.04 42.94 -30.96
N SER A 207 10.74 43.42 -29.75
CA SER A 207 11.62 44.28 -28.98
C SER A 207 11.33 44.24 -27.48
N LYS A 208 12.26 44.76 -26.68
CA LYS A 208 12.12 44.84 -25.22
C LYS A 208 10.96 45.75 -24.81
N SER A 209 10.79 46.88 -25.50
CA SER A 209 9.68 47.79 -25.24
C SER A 209 8.33 47.14 -25.56
N ALA A 210 8.24 46.37 -26.64
CA ALA A 210 7.02 45.64 -26.98
C ALA A 210 6.65 44.60 -25.91
N CYS A 211 7.65 43.88 -25.38
CA CYS A 211 7.44 42.96 -24.26
C CYS A 211 6.96 43.68 -22.99
N VAL A 212 7.63 44.77 -22.58
CA VAL A 212 7.23 45.54 -21.39
C VAL A 212 5.84 46.17 -21.56
N GLU A 213 5.50 46.71 -22.72
CA GLU A 213 4.16 47.26 -23.00
C GLU A 213 3.07 46.17 -22.93
N SER A 214 3.34 45.00 -23.49
CA SER A 214 2.41 43.85 -23.44
C SER A 214 2.19 43.33 -22.02
N SER A 215 3.15 43.57 -21.13
CA SER A 215 3.04 43.13 -19.75
C SER A 215 1.99 43.96 -18.99
N SER A 216 1.78 45.25 -19.29
CA SER A 216 1.07 46.28 -18.49
C SER A 216 -0.36 46.00 -17.95
N SER A 217 -1.02 44.89 -18.31
CA SER A 217 -2.32 44.46 -17.77
C SER A 217 -2.23 43.37 -16.66
N TRP A 218 -1.28 43.53 -15.74
CA TRP A 218 -0.73 42.50 -14.85
C TRP A 218 -1.74 41.80 -13.91
N ASP A 219 -1.76 40.47 -13.94
CA ASP A 219 -2.19 39.61 -12.82
C ASP A 219 -0.96 38.96 -12.16
N VAL A 220 -0.95 38.86 -10.84
CA VAL A 220 0.19 38.39 -10.04
C VAL A 220 0.49 36.92 -10.35
N ASP A 221 -0.55 36.11 -10.54
CA ASP A 221 -0.42 34.66 -10.73
C ASP A 221 0.25 34.32 -12.07
N THR A 222 -0.15 34.99 -13.17
CA THR A 222 0.46 34.78 -14.49
C THR A 222 1.91 35.28 -14.55
N ASN A 223 2.22 36.37 -13.84
CA ASN A 223 3.55 36.99 -13.91
C ASN A 223 4.59 36.26 -13.07
N ILE A 224 4.21 35.72 -11.92
CA ILE A 224 5.12 34.90 -11.12
C ILE A 224 5.43 33.59 -11.82
N CYS A 225 4.44 32.99 -12.49
CA CYS A 225 4.68 31.83 -13.34
C CYS A 225 5.72 32.16 -14.43
N ARG A 226 5.52 33.24 -15.21
CA ARG A 226 6.48 33.71 -16.22
C ARG A 226 7.87 33.96 -15.65
N TYR A 227 7.94 34.58 -14.47
CA TYR A 227 9.19 34.85 -13.77
C TYR A 227 9.95 33.57 -13.41
N ILE A 228 9.25 32.48 -13.09
CA ILE A 228 9.90 31.20 -12.81
C ILE A 228 10.38 30.54 -14.10
N PHE A 229 9.55 30.50 -15.13
CA PHE A 229 9.89 29.94 -16.45
C PHE A 229 11.08 30.64 -17.11
N LYS A 230 11.36 31.91 -16.79
CA LYS A 230 12.57 32.61 -17.28
C LYS A 230 13.86 31.86 -16.93
N ASN A 231 13.87 31.09 -15.84
CA ASN A 231 15.05 30.36 -15.38
C ASN A 231 15.23 29.01 -16.10
N MET A 232 14.26 28.62 -16.92
CA MET A 232 14.19 27.36 -17.66
C MET A 232 14.42 27.56 -19.16
N VAL A 233 14.01 28.70 -19.75
CA VAL A 233 14.16 28.95 -21.20
C VAL A 233 15.58 28.78 -21.76
N GLN A 234 16.62 28.95 -20.94
CA GLN A 234 18.01 28.72 -21.38
C GLN A 234 18.28 27.24 -21.72
N ALA A 235 17.71 26.30 -20.97
CA ALA A 235 17.97 24.88 -21.18
C ALA A 235 17.10 24.30 -22.30
N GLN A 236 15.82 24.70 -22.37
CA GLN A 236 14.88 24.25 -23.41
C GLN A 236 14.04 25.40 -23.99
N PRO A 237 14.61 26.23 -24.88
CA PRO A 237 13.88 27.34 -25.48
C PRO A 237 12.69 26.88 -26.34
N ASP A 238 12.79 25.73 -27.01
CA ASP A 238 11.70 25.19 -27.84
C ASP A 238 10.45 24.83 -27.03
N VAL A 239 10.59 24.55 -25.73
CA VAL A 239 9.49 24.16 -24.83
C VAL A 239 8.97 25.37 -24.06
N HIS A 240 9.86 26.15 -23.44
CA HIS A 240 9.48 27.13 -22.43
C HIS A 240 9.27 28.55 -22.97
N CYS A 241 9.71 28.85 -24.19
CA CYS A 241 9.60 30.23 -24.72
C CYS A 241 8.15 30.69 -24.89
N ALA A 242 7.23 29.81 -25.28
CA ALA A 242 5.81 30.14 -25.36
C ALA A 242 5.25 30.64 -24.01
N SER A 243 5.77 30.12 -22.89
CA SER A 243 5.36 30.52 -21.55
C SER A 243 5.77 31.94 -21.19
N LEU A 244 6.83 32.49 -21.81
CA LEU A 244 7.21 33.90 -21.65
C LEU A 244 6.46 34.85 -22.60
N GLY A 245 5.76 34.30 -23.60
CA GLY A 245 5.10 35.07 -24.64
C GLY A 245 3.78 35.73 -24.22
N PRO A 246 3.16 36.51 -25.12
CA PRO A 246 1.89 37.18 -24.86
C PRO A 246 0.79 36.19 -24.46
N ASP A 247 0.72 35.05 -25.15
CA ASP A 247 -0.27 33.99 -24.94
C ASP A 247 -0.09 33.24 -23.62
N GLY A 248 1.07 33.39 -22.97
CA GLY A 248 1.36 32.82 -21.65
C GLY A 248 1.69 31.33 -21.63
N GLY A 249 1.47 30.56 -22.71
CA GLY A 249 1.84 29.14 -22.77
C GLY A 249 1.35 28.35 -21.55
N ASP A 250 2.27 27.68 -20.85
CA ASP A 250 1.96 26.93 -19.62
C ASP A 250 1.59 27.81 -18.42
N CYS A 251 1.82 29.12 -18.53
CA CYS A 251 1.43 30.17 -17.59
C CYS A 251 0.15 30.90 -18.01
N ALA A 252 -0.56 30.44 -19.04
CA ALA A 252 -1.85 31.00 -19.42
C ALA A 252 -2.88 30.77 -18.30
N ALA A 253 -3.75 31.75 -18.07
CA ALA A 253 -4.83 31.63 -17.10
C ALA A 253 -5.78 30.49 -17.49
N GLN A 254 -5.78 29.42 -16.71
CA GLN A 254 -6.69 28.29 -16.91
C GLN A 254 -8.05 28.56 -16.26
N ALA A 255 -9.11 28.00 -16.85
CA ALA A 255 -10.42 28.02 -16.20
C ALA A 255 -10.37 27.22 -14.90
N TYR A 256 -10.89 27.78 -13.81
CA TYR A 256 -10.87 27.14 -12.48
C TYR A 256 -11.35 25.67 -12.50
N ALA A 257 -12.40 25.38 -13.27
CA ALA A 257 -12.95 24.03 -13.38
C ALA A 257 -11.94 23.04 -14.01
N GLU A 258 -11.19 23.47 -15.03
CA GLU A 258 -10.17 22.65 -15.71
C GLU A 258 -8.96 22.43 -14.79
N ALA A 259 -8.45 23.50 -14.18
CA ALA A 259 -7.33 23.44 -13.23
C ALA A 259 -7.64 22.55 -12.00
N THR A 260 -8.90 22.49 -11.58
CA THR A 260 -9.32 21.69 -10.42
C THR A 260 -9.38 20.19 -10.73
N VAL A 261 -9.76 19.80 -11.95
CA VAL A 261 -9.90 18.38 -12.32
C VAL A 261 -8.60 17.75 -12.81
N GLU A 262 -7.62 18.58 -13.20
CA GLU A 262 -6.28 18.13 -13.59
C GLU A 262 -5.47 17.71 -12.34
N TYR A 263 -5.70 16.47 -11.90
CA TYR A 263 -5.01 15.87 -10.75
C TYR A 263 -3.85 14.99 -11.23
N PRO A 264 -2.61 15.20 -10.74
CA PRO A 264 -1.42 14.53 -11.26
C PRO A 264 -1.36 13.04 -10.89
N PHE A 265 -1.98 12.67 -9.77
CA PHE A 265 -2.03 11.27 -9.37
C PHE A 265 -3.13 10.55 -10.11
N VAL A 266 -2.78 9.38 -10.65
CA VAL A 266 -3.78 8.35 -10.88
C VAL A 266 -4.44 8.06 -9.52
N PRO A 267 -5.77 8.07 -9.40
CA PRO A 267 -6.46 7.89 -8.12
C PRO A 267 -5.87 6.71 -7.34
N SER A 268 -5.34 6.97 -6.15
CA SER A 268 -4.69 5.94 -5.32
C SER A 268 -5.70 5.31 -4.36
N LEU A 269 -5.34 4.12 -3.85
CA LEU A 269 -5.91 3.22 -2.82
C LEU A 269 -7.22 3.55 -2.07
N PHE A 270 -7.54 4.83 -1.87
CA PHE A 270 -8.70 5.35 -1.15
C PHE A 270 -9.80 5.91 -2.07
N ALA A 271 -9.51 6.13 -3.34
CA ALA A 271 -10.50 6.46 -4.34
C ALA A 271 -11.09 5.15 -4.91
N PRO A 272 -12.42 5.01 -4.98
CA PRO A 272 -13.02 3.86 -5.62
C PRO A 272 -12.47 3.78 -7.05
N ASN A 273 -11.81 2.65 -7.36
CA ASN A 273 -11.50 2.11 -8.68
C ASN A 273 -10.02 1.99 -9.13
N VAL A 274 -8.98 2.41 -8.40
CA VAL A 274 -7.60 2.25 -8.93
C VAL A 274 -6.52 2.05 -7.84
N SER A 275 -5.52 1.21 -8.19
CA SER A 275 -4.15 1.11 -7.64
C SER A 275 -3.69 -0.22 -6.99
N ILE A 276 -4.50 -1.28 -6.98
CA ILE A 276 -3.97 -2.65 -6.78
C ILE A 276 -4.54 -3.54 -7.89
N PRO A 277 -3.73 -4.37 -8.57
CA PRO A 277 -4.25 -5.36 -9.52
C PRO A 277 -5.38 -6.23 -8.94
N SER A 278 -5.40 -6.44 -7.62
CA SER A 278 -6.40 -7.24 -6.91
C SER A 278 -7.71 -6.52 -6.55
N THR A 279 -7.84 -5.19 -6.80
CA THR A 279 -9.08 -4.44 -6.56
C THR A 279 -9.74 -3.93 -7.83
N GLY A 280 -9.06 -4.02 -8.97
CA GLY A 280 -9.60 -3.64 -10.27
C GLY A 280 -10.82 -4.49 -10.65
N GLY A 281 -11.96 -3.84 -10.92
CA GLY A 281 -13.21 -4.51 -11.29
C GLY A 281 -14.15 -4.84 -10.14
N LEU A 282 -13.78 -4.55 -8.88
CA LEU A 282 -14.70 -4.68 -7.74
C LEU A 282 -15.78 -3.58 -7.77
N SER A 283 -16.97 -3.90 -7.26
CA SER A 283 -18.05 -2.90 -7.13
C SER A 283 -17.73 -1.86 -6.05
N ASP A 284 -18.20 -0.62 -6.21
CA ASP A 284 -18.02 0.48 -5.23
C ASP A 284 -18.42 0.07 -3.81
N LYS A 285 -19.49 -0.72 -3.68
CA LYS A 285 -19.96 -1.23 -2.38
C LYS A 285 -18.97 -2.22 -1.76
N THR A 286 -18.40 -3.11 -2.57
CA THR A 286 -17.36 -4.05 -2.11
C THR A 286 -16.12 -3.28 -1.67
N PHE A 287 -15.76 -2.24 -2.42
CA PHE A 287 -14.63 -1.38 -2.10
C PHE A 287 -14.82 -0.65 -0.77
N GLU A 288 -15.99 -0.03 -0.54
CA GLU A 288 -16.32 0.63 0.73
C GLU A 288 -16.17 -0.33 1.92
N GLU A 289 -16.65 -1.56 1.79
CA GLU A 289 -16.55 -2.57 2.84
C GLU A 289 -15.11 -3.03 3.10
N ILE A 290 -14.30 -3.19 2.05
CA ILE A 290 -12.86 -3.48 2.20
C ILE A 290 -12.14 -2.33 2.89
N MET A 291 -12.50 -1.09 2.55
CA MET A 291 -11.95 0.09 3.20
C MET A 291 -12.28 0.14 4.69
N LYS A 292 -13.48 -0.27 5.10
CA LYS A 292 -13.82 -0.44 6.53
C LYS A 292 -12.92 -1.49 7.21
N VAL A 293 -12.60 -2.58 6.52
CA VAL A 293 -11.69 -3.62 7.03
C VAL A 293 -10.25 -3.12 7.16
N ASN A 294 -9.78 -2.32 6.21
CA ASN A 294 -8.44 -1.74 6.21
C ASN A 294 -8.29 -0.66 7.29
N MET A 295 -9.27 0.24 7.38
CA MET A 295 -9.31 1.31 8.38
C MET A 295 -9.66 0.80 9.78
N ALA A 296 -10.13 -0.44 9.92
CA ALA A 296 -10.22 -1.12 11.22
C ALA A 296 -8.80 -1.45 11.68
N ILE A 297 -8.12 -0.42 12.18
CA ILE A 297 -6.80 -0.50 12.81
C ILE A 297 -6.88 -1.52 13.95
N VAL A 298 -6.41 -2.74 13.67
CA VAL A 298 -6.06 -3.73 14.68
C VAL A 298 -4.56 -3.87 14.57
N TYR A 299 -3.80 -2.99 15.23
CA TYR A 299 -2.38 -3.27 15.35
C TYR A 299 -2.25 -4.51 16.25
N PRO A 300 -1.37 -5.48 15.92
CA PRO A 300 -0.93 -6.48 16.91
C PRO A 300 -0.34 -5.81 18.17
N THR A 301 -0.03 -4.51 18.10
CA THR A 301 0.48 -3.66 19.17
C THR A 301 -0.57 -2.79 19.88
N THR A 302 -1.87 -2.79 19.48
CA THR A 302 -2.91 -1.99 20.17
C THR A 302 -3.34 -2.68 21.47
N VAL A 303 -2.45 -2.59 22.47
CA VAL A 303 -2.64 -2.80 23.92
C VAL A 303 -3.46 -4.02 24.36
N ALA A 304 -2.79 -5.16 24.53
CA ALA A 304 -2.41 -5.67 25.85
C ALA A 304 -1.45 -6.86 25.65
N PHE A 305 -0.43 -6.99 26.50
CA PHE A 305 0.50 -8.14 26.54
C PHE A 305 -0.20 -9.52 26.55
N TYR A 306 -1.52 -9.55 26.76
CA TYR A 306 -2.40 -10.68 26.49
C TYR A 306 -3.73 -10.18 25.90
N PRO A 307 -4.15 -10.63 24.70
CA PRO A 307 -5.49 -10.33 24.21
C PRO A 307 -6.53 -10.92 25.18
N ILE A 308 -7.25 -10.06 25.90
CA ILE A 308 -8.33 -10.43 26.84
C ILE A 308 -9.29 -11.47 26.22
N PRO A 309 -9.72 -11.34 24.95
CA PRO A 309 -10.58 -12.35 24.31
C PRO A 309 -9.94 -13.75 24.25
N THR A 310 -8.64 -13.85 24.02
CA THR A 310 -7.93 -15.14 23.99
C THR A 310 -7.91 -15.78 25.37
N PHE A 311 -7.68 -15.01 26.43
CA PHE A 311 -7.73 -15.54 27.80
C PHE A 311 -9.13 -16.03 28.15
N ILE A 312 -10.17 -15.23 27.85
CA ILE A 312 -11.57 -15.61 28.06
C ILE A 312 -11.90 -16.88 27.26
N TYR A 313 -11.47 -16.96 26.00
CA TYR A 313 -11.71 -18.14 25.17
C TYR A 313 -11.04 -19.40 25.73
N MET A 314 -9.79 -19.32 26.18
CA MET A 314 -9.10 -20.44 26.82
C MET A 314 -9.79 -20.88 28.13
N LEU A 315 -10.30 -19.92 28.90
CA LEU A 315 -11.11 -20.21 30.09
C LEU A 315 -12.43 -20.93 29.73
N ILE A 316 -13.11 -20.49 28.67
CA ILE A 316 -14.32 -21.16 28.16
C ILE A 316 -14.00 -22.59 27.75
N LEU A 317 -12.92 -22.82 26.98
CA LEU A 317 -12.50 -24.17 26.60
C LEU A 317 -12.22 -25.07 27.82
N TYR A 318 -11.56 -24.53 28.84
CA TYR A 318 -11.33 -25.23 30.10
C TYR A 318 -12.63 -25.61 30.82
N ILE A 319 -13.59 -24.67 30.93
CA ILE A 319 -14.90 -24.93 31.54
C ILE A 319 -15.67 -25.99 30.73
N CYS A 320 -15.69 -25.87 29.40
CA CYS A 320 -16.31 -26.86 28.50
C CYS A 320 -15.68 -28.25 28.68
N ALA A 321 -14.35 -28.35 28.78
CA ALA A 321 -13.65 -29.60 28.99
C ALA A 321 -14.06 -30.27 30.31
N ASN A 322 -14.14 -29.50 31.40
CA ASN A 322 -14.60 -30.02 32.69
C ASN A 322 -16.06 -30.44 32.67
N CYS A 323 -16.93 -29.70 31.97
CA CYS A 323 -18.33 -30.06 31.79
C CYS A 323 -18.47 -31.38 31.02
N VAL A 324 -17.75 -31.52 29.91
CA VAL A 324 -17.73 -32.75 29.12
C VAL A 324 -17.19 -33.93 29.93
N GLU A 325 -16.10 -33.73 30.68
CA GLU A 325 -15.56 -34.77 31.57
C GLU A 325 -16.59 -35.19 32.62
N PHE A 326 -17.27 -34.23 33.26
CA PHE A 326 -18.32 -34.50 34.24
C PHE A 326 -19.47 -35.32 33.65
N VAL A 327 -19.97 -34.92 32.47
CA VAL A 327 -21.04 -35.64 31.75
C VAL A 327 -20.59 -37.05 31.37
N LEU A 328 -19.39 -37.20 30.81
CA LEU A 328 -18.86 -38.52 30.43
C LEU A 328 -18.65 -39.44 31.63
N ARG A 329 -18.13 -38.93 32.76
CA ARG A 329 -18.03 -39.70 34.02
C ARG A 329 -19.38 -40.13 34.54
N ARG A 330 -20.40 -39.27 34.43
CA ARG A 330 -21.75 -39.54 34.96
C ARG A 330 -22.53 -40.58 34.15
N TYR A 331 -22.34 -40.58 32.83
CA TYR A 331 -23.19 -41.34 31.90
C TYR A 331 -22.47 -42.48 31.17
N SER A 332 -21.13 -42.50 31.11
CA SER A 332 -20.37 -43.55 30.42
C SER A 332 -19.54 -44.40 31.39
N LYS A 333 -20.00 -45.64 31.62
CA LYS A 333 -19.23 -46.63 32.41
C LYS A 333 -17.88 -46.96 31.76
N VAL A 334 -17.83 -46.97 30.43
CA VAL A 334 -16.60 -47.25 29.67
C VAL A 334 -15.58 -46.13 29.87
N PHE A 335 -16.03 -44.87 29.88
CA PHE A 335 -15.14 -43.71 30.06
C PHE A 335 -14.39 -43.76 31.40
N VAL A 336 -15.07 -44.11 32.49
CA VAL A 336 -14.46 -44.20 33.83
C VAL A 336 -13.37 -45.28 33.88
N GLN A 337 -13.47 -46.32 33.05
CA GLN A 337 -12.48 -47.40 32.96
C GLN A 337 -11.28 -47.07 32.06
N LEU A 338 -11.35 -45.99 31.28
CA LEU A 338 -10.23 -45.56 30.45
C LEU A 338 -9.08 -45.04 31.32
N SER A 339 -7.84 -45.22 30.84
CA SER A 339 -6.68 -44.55 31.44
C SER A 339 -6.87 -43.03 31.42
N PHE A 340 -6.25 -42.31 32.36
CA PHE A 340 -6.35 -40.85 32.45
C PHE A 340 -6.01 -40.15 31.13
N GLU A 341 -4.99 -40.62 30.41
CA GLU A 341 -4.63 -40.11 29.09
C GLU A 341 -5.76 -40.29 28.07
N ASN A 342 -6.37 -41.46 28.03
CA ASN A 342 -7.49 -41.74 27.13
C ASN A 342 -8.77 -41.01 27.53
N GLN A 343 -8.99 -40.74 28.82
CA GLN A 343 -10.08 -39.87 29.29
C GLN A 343 -9.90 -38.45 28.75
N ARG A 344 -8.70 -37.86 28.90
CA ARG A 344 -8.38 -36.52 28.35
C ARG A 344 -8.53 -36.48 26.84
N ASN A 345 -8.03 -37.47 26.11
CA ASN A 345 -8.18 -37.58 24.65
C ASN A 345 -9.67 -37.63 24.24
N THR A 346 -10.48 -38.42 24.95
CA THR A 346 -11.91 -38.55 24.68
C THR A 346 -12.65 -37.22 24.91
N VAL A 347 -12.32 -36.48 25.97
CA VAL A 347 -12.86 -35.13 26.22
C VAL A 347 -12.48 -34.18 25.08
N THR A 348 -11.22 -34.18 24.65
CA THR A 348 -10.79 -33.32 23.52
C THR A 348 -11.49 -33.67 22.21
N TYR A 349 -11.83 -34.94 21.93
CA TYR A 349 -12.56 -35.28 20.72
C TYR A 349 -13.96 -34.66 20.70
N VAL A 350 -14.65 -34.64 21.85
CA VAL A 350 -15.97 -33.98 21.96
C VAL A 350 -15.84 -32.47 21.76
N LEU A 351 -14.86 -31.83 22.41
CA LEU A 351 -14.63 -30.39 22.26
C LEU A 351 -14.26 -30.02 20.81
N ASN A 352 -13.32 -30.75 20.22
CA ASN A 352 -12.88 -30.52 18.85
C ASN A 352 -14.06 -30.69 17.89
N THR A 353 -14.87 -31.74 18.03
CA THR A 353 -16.07 -31.93 17.18
C THR A 353 -17.01 -30.73 17.24
N PHE A 354 -17.32 -30.24 18.44
CA PHE A 354 -18.23 -29.10 18.61
C PHE A 354 -17.66 -27.81 18.04
N TRP A 355 -16.45 -27.41 18.47
CA TRP A 355 -15.89 -26.11 18.11
C TRP A 355 -15.40 -26.04 16.66
N THR A 356 -14.91 -27.15 16.08
CA THR A 356 -14.63 -27.19 14.63
C THR A 356 -15.92 -27.10 13.81
N SER A 357 -17.05 -27.62 14.30
CA SER A 357 -18.36 -27.43 13.65
C SER A 357 -18.83 -25.97 13.69
N VAL A 358 -18.62 -25.27 14.81
CA VAL A 358 -18.88 -23.83 14.92
C VAL A 358 -18.00 -23.05 13.94
N ALA A 359 -16.69 -23.36 13.89
CA ALA A 359 -15.77 -22.73 12.96
C ALA A 359 -16.16 -22.99 11.48
N LEU A 360 -16.56 -24.22 11.15
CA LEU A 360 -17.05 -24.57 9.82
C LEU A 360 -18.30 -23.76 9.44
N ALA A 361 -19.25 -23.59 10.37
CA ALA A 361 -20.45 -22.80 10.11
C ALA A 361 -20.11 -21.34 9.78
N LEU A 362 -19.23 -20.71 10.57
CA LEU A 362 -18.73 -19.35 10.30
C LEU A 362 -18.04 -19.27 8.94
N GLN A 363 -17.21 -20.26 8.62
CA GLN A 363 -16.50 -20.34 7.36
C GLN A 363 -17.45 -20.48 6.15
N LEU A 364 -18.54 -21.24 6.30
CA LEU A 364 -19.57 -21.37 5.26
C LEU A 364 -20.37 -20.07 5.07
N ILE A 365 -20.65 -19.32 6.14
CA ILE A 365 -21.30 -18.00 6.03
C ILE A 365 -20.39 -17.01 5.29
N ALA A 366 -19.07 -17.10 5.52
CA ALA A 366 -18.06 -16.30 4.83
C ALA A 366 -17.69 -16.80 3.42
N SER A 367 -18.10 -18.00 3.02
CA SER A 367 -17.79 -18.62 1.72
C SER A 367 -18.08 -17.75 0.47
N PRO A 368 -19.07 -16.84 0.46
CA PRO A 368 -19.26 -15.93 -0.68
C PRO A 368 -18.07 -15.01 -0.96
N ALA A 369 -17.13 -14.85 -0.02
CA ALA A 369 -15.87 -14.14 -0.26
C ALA A 369 -15.01 -14.80 -1.36
N LEU A 370 -15.16 -16.12 -1.58
CA LEU A 370 -14.51 -16.83 -2.69
C LEU A 370 -15.01 -16.38 -4.07
N GLY A 371 -16.20 -15.79 -4.13
CA GLY A 371 -16.77 -15.19 -5.34
C GLY A 371 -16.65 -13.67 -5.35
N GLU A 372 -15.59 -13.12 -4.75
CA GLU A 372 -15.25 -11.68 -4.71
C GLU A 372 -16.26 -10.78 -3.98
N ARG A 373 -17.15 -11.37 -3.17
CA ARG A 373 -18.14 -10.61 -2.38
C ARG A 373 -17.62 -10.35 -0.98
N TYR A 374 -16.66 -9.44 -0.86
CA TYR A 374 -16.08 -9.05 0.43
C TYR A 374 -17.00 -8.11 1.21
N THR A 375 -17.24 -8.44 2.48
CA THR A 375 -17.89 -7.54 3.45
C THR A 375 -17.10 -7.57 4.76
N SER A 376 -17.17 -6.49 5.55
CA SER A 376 -16.46 -6.46 6.84
C SER A 376 -16.90 -7.58 7.78
N GLU A 377 -18.19 -7.89 7.77
CA GLU A 377 -18.78 -9.00 8.53
C GLU A 377 -18.18 -10.35 8.15
N ARG A 378 -18.08 -10.65 6.85
CA ARG A 378 -17.53 -11.94 6.36
C ARG A 378 -16.06 -12.10 6.71
N VAL A 379 -15.27 -11.03 6.57
CA VAL A 379 -13.87 -11.05 7.01
C VAL A 379 -13.78 -11.24 8.52
N GLY A 380 -14.69 -10.63 9.28
CA GLY A 380 -14.85 -10.86 10.71
C GLY A 380 -15.14 -12.32 11.05
N GLU A 381 -16.07 -12.96 10.36
CA GLU A 381 -16.42 -14.38 10.53
C GLU A 381 -15.21 -15.29 10.29
N ILE A 382 -14.43 -15.04 9.24
CA ILE A 382 -13.19 -15.77 8.94
C ILE A 382 -12.19 -15.61 10.10
N ARG A 383 -11.97 -14.39 10.58
CA ARG A 383 -11.07 -14.11 11.71
C ARG A 383 -11.50 -14.85 12.98
N VAL A 384 -12.81 -14.88 13.27
CA VAL A 384 -13.35 -15.62 14.42
C VAL A 384 -13.16 -17.12 14.24
N ALA A 385 -13.44 -17.67 13.05
CA ALA A 385 -13.22 -19.09 12.76
C ALA A 385 -11.74 -19.50 12.95
N ILE A 386 -10.82 -18.68 12.46
CA ILE A 386 -9.37 -18.86 12.65
C ILE A 386 -8.99 -18.82 14.14
N MET A 387 -9.54 -17.88 14.91
CA MET A 387 -9.27 -17.77 16.34
C MET A 387 -9.78 -19.01 17.10
N VAL A 388 -10.96 -19.51 16.74
CA VAL A 388 -11.55 -20.72 17.33
C VAL A 388 -10.64 -21.93 17.11
N ILE A 389 -10.20 -22.17 15.87
CA ILE A 389 -9.29 -23.28 15.52
C ILE A 389 -7.93 -23.13 16.21
N SER A 390 -7.34 -21.93 16.16
CA SER A 390 -6.03 -21.68 16.78
C SER A 390 -6.06 -21.94 18.29
N GLY A 391 -7.09 -21.45 18.99
CA GLY A 391 -7.22 -21.69 20.42
C GLY A 391 -7.54 -23.15 20.76
N LEU A 392 -8.26 -23.89 19.90
CA LEU A 392 -8.42 -25.34 20.09
C LEU A 392 -7.08 -26.08 20.01
N TYR A 393 -6.24 -25.75 19.03
CA TYR A 393 -4.92 -26.37 18.91
C TYR A 393 -4.03 -26.05 20.11
N VAL A 394 -3.97 -24.78 20.55
CA VAL A 394 -3.24 -24.40 21.76
C VAL A 394 -3.80 -25.09 23.02
N PHE A 395 -5.12 -25.20 23.13
CA PHE A 395 -5.77 -25.92 24.23
C PHE A 395 -5.43 -27.41 24.22
N GLU A 396 -5.46 -28.07 23.06
CA GLU A 396 -5.13 -29.49 22.94
C GLU A 396 -3.67 -29.78 23.33
N LEU A 397 -2.74 -28.89 22.94
CA LEU A 397 -1.33 -28.96 23.30
C LEU A 397 -1.08 -28.85 24.81
N THR A 398 -1.91 -28.08 25.53
CA THR A 398 -1.77 -27.86 26.98
C THR A 398 -2.57 -28.86 27.82
N TYR A 399 -3.71 -29.31 27.31
CA TYR A 399 -4.63 -30.20 28.03
C TYR A 399 -4.28 -31.68 27.88
N ARG A 400 -3.73 -32.10 26.74
CA ARG A 400 -3.30 -33.50 26.55
C ARG A 400 -1.95 -33.76 27.20
N LYS A 401 -1.83 -34.92 27.87
CA LYS A 401 -0.60 -35.33 28.56
C LYS A 401 0.52 -35.73 27.58
N GLN A 402 0.15 -36.43 26.50
CA GLN A 402 1.07 -36.90 25.48
C GLN A 402 0.41 -36.76 24.12
N MET A 403 1.19 -36.33 23.14
CA MET A 403 0.76 -36.21 21.76
C MET A 403 1.79 -36.90 20.87
N ARG A 404 1.32 -37.64 19.86
CA ARG A 404 2.21 -38.27 18.89
C ARG A 404 2.86 -37.19 18.04
N LEU A 405 4.14 -37.37 17.70
CA LEU A 405 4.92 -36.40 16.93
C LEU A 405 4.22 -35.91 15.63
N PRO A 406 3.57 -36.76 14.81
CA PRO A 406 2.89 -36.29 13.61
C PRO A 406 1.74 -35.31 13.91
N LEU A 407 0.99 -35.55 14.98
CA LEU A 407 -0.10 -34.67 15.41
C LEU A 407 0.45 -33.37 15.99
N LEU A 408 1.56 -33.44 16.74
CA LEU A 408 2.25 -32.25 17.24
C LEU A 408 2.74 -31.35 16.09
N ILE A 409 3.35 -31.94 15.06
CA ILE A 409 3.81 -31.23 13.86
C ILE A 409 2.63 -30.60 13.12
N HIS A 410 1.51 -31.32 12.98
CA HIS A 410 0.28 -30.79 12.37
C HIS A 410 -0.16 -29.50 13.07
N HIS A 411 -0.33 -29.52 14.40
CA HIS A 411 -0.75 -28.35 15.18
C HIS A 411 0.20 -27.17 15.02
N PHE A 412 1.52 -27.39 15.11
CA PHE A 412 2.50 -26.31 14.92
C PHE A 412 2.48 -25.75 13.49
N SER A 413 2.45 -26.61 12.48
CA SER A 413 2.42 -26.20 11.08
C SER A 413 1.16 -25.40 10.75
N ALA A 414 0.03 -25.78 11.34
CA ALA A 414 -1.23 -25.11 11.12
C ALA A 414 -1.29 -23.74 11.80
N LEU A 415 -0.84 -23.66 13.06
CA LEU A 415 -0.71 -22.39 13.77
C LEU A 415 0.25 -21.45 13.06
N PHE A 416 1.40 -21.96 12.58
CA PHE A 416 2.35 -21.17 11.82
C PHE A 416 1.74 -20.64 10.51
N SER A 417 1.04 -21.48 9.75
CA SER A 417 0.40 -21.08 8.50
C SER A 417 -0.68 -20.02 8.71
N ILE A 418 -1.48 -20.16 9.77
CA ILE A 418 -2.48 -19.16 10.18
C ILE A 418 -1.81 -17.81 10.49
N ILE A 419 -0.77 -17.82 11.33
CA ILE A 419 -0.05 -16.60 11.71
C ILE A 419 0.58 -15.95 10.48
N PHE A 420 1.22 -16.75 9.62
CA PHE A 420 1.85 -16.28 8.39
C PHE A 420 0.84 -15.61 7.46
N LEU A 421 -0.29 -16.25 7.18
CA LEU A 421 -1.34 -15.69 6.32
C LEU A 421 -1.94 -14.40 6.92
N GLN A 422 -2.14 -14.36 8.24
CA GLN A 422 -2.64 -13.15 8.91
C GLN A 422 -1.64 -11.98 8.80
N VAL A 423 -0.35 -12.24 9.02
CA VAL A 423 0.71 -11.23 8.89
C VAL A 423 0.84 -10.78 7.43
N MET A 424 0.83 -11.71 6.48
CA MET A 424 0.87 -11.39 5.05
C MET A 424 -0.33 -10.55 4.62
N LEU A 425 -1.54 -10.87 5.09
CA LEU A 425 -2.73 -10.05 4.85
C LEU A 425 -2.57 -8.64 5.41
N GLN A 426 -2.01 -8.50 6.61
CA GLN A 426 -1.83 -7.20 7.27
C GLN A 426 -0.72 -6.34 6.63
N MET A 427 0.33 -6.97 6.10
CA MET A 427 1.46 -6.27 5.49
C MET A 427 1.21 -5.94 4.02
N SER A 428 0.71 -6.90 3.24
CA SER A 428 0.52 -6.74 1.80
C SER A 428 -0.84 -6.18 1.41
N MET A 429 -1.83 -6.29 2.31
CA MET A 429 -3.22 -5.89 2.06
C MET A 429 -3.85 -6.55 0.80
N HIS A 430 -3.25 -7.64 0.29
CA HIS A 430 -3.80 -8.38 -0.83
C HIS A 430 -5.01 -9.20 -0.41
N ILE A 431 -6.16 -8.87 -1.01
CA ILE A 431 -7.46 -9.48 -0.68
C ILE A 431 -7.49 -10.97 -1.02
N GLU A 432 -6.72 -11.42 -2.02
CA GLU A 432 -6.61 -12.84 -2.39
C GLU A 432 -6.12 -13.73 -1.24
N ILE A 433 -5.36 -13.16 -0.30
CA ILE A 433 -4.91 -13.86 0.91
C ILE A 433 -6.09 -14.25 1.80
N ILE A 434 -7.18 -13.47 1.80
CA ILE A 434 -8.43 -13.82 2.49
C ILE A 434 -9.02 -15.09 1.89
N CYS A 435 -9.06 -15.19 0.55
CA CYS A 435 -9.54 -16.39 -0.15
C CYS A 435 -8.64 -17.59 0.11
N ALA A 436 -7.32 -17.42 0.05
CA ALA A 436 -6.35 -18.46 0.35
C ALA A 436 -6.51 -18.98 1.78
N GLY A 437 -6.61 -18.07 2.76
CA GLY A 437 -6.86 -18.43 4.16
C GLY A 437 -8.20 -19.13 4.38
N LEU A 438 -9.25 -18.66 3.70
CA LEU A 438 -10.58 -19.28 3.74
C LEU A 438 -10.59 -20.69 3.14
N LEU A 439 -9.89 -20.94 2.03
CA LEU A 439 -9.77 -22.29 1.46
C LEU A 439 -8.96 -23.21 2.36
N TRP A 440 -7.82 -22.72 2.83
CA TRP A 440 -6.90 -23.50 3.64
C TRP A 440 -7.51 -23.92 4.98
N LEU A 441 -8.35 -23.07 5.58
CA LEU A 441 -9.04 -23.36 6.83
C LEU A 441 -9.99 -24.56 6.75
N PHE A 442 -10.49 -24.94 5.56
CA PHE A 442 -11.37 -26.12 5.39
C PHE A 442 -10.67 -27.42 5.78
N GLN A 443 -9.34 -27.48 5.67
CA GLN A 443 -8.60 -28.66 6.13
C GLN A 443 -8.78 -28.88 7.63
N ALA A 444 -8.71 -27.82 8.43
CA ALA A 444 -8.85 -27.90 9.88
C ALA A 444 -10.32 -28.02 10.34
N THR A 445 -11.23 -27.34 9.65
CA THR A 445 -12.65 -27.29 10.01
C THR A 445 -13.46 -28.46 9.45
N THR A 446 -12.87 -29.41 8.73
CA THR A 446 -13.57 -30.63 8.29
C THR A 446 -13.17 -31.87 9.08
N GLU A 447 -12.27 -31.78 10.06
CA GLU A 447 -11.78 -32.95 10.83
C GLU A 447 -12.83 -33.58 11.79
N GLN A 448 -14.09 -33.09 11.83
CA GLN A 448 -15.13 -33.58 12.76
C GLN A 448 -15.34 -35.08 12.67
N SER A 449 -15.38 -35.62 11.45
CA SER A 449 -15.64 -37.05 11.21
C SER A 449 -14.58 -37.94 11.84
N ILE A 450 -13.31 -37.50 11.82
CA ILE A 450 -12.19 -38.19 12.49
C ILE A 450 -12.41 -38.18 14.00
N PHE A 451 -12.73 -37.02 14.58
CA PHE A 451 -12.95 -36.90 16.02
C PHE A 451 -14.12 -37.75 16.50
N ILE A 452 -15.23 -37.79 15.75
CA ILE A 452 -16.39 -38.64 16.03
C ILE A 452 -15.99 -40.13 15.94
N GLY A 453 -15.28 -40.54 14.88
CA GLY A 453 -14.83 -41.92 14.73
C GLY A 453 -13.92 -42.37 15.86
N LEU A 454 -12.96 -41.53 16.27
CA LEU A 454 -12.05 -41.80 17.38
C LEU A 454 -12.76 -41.81 18.74
N LEU A 455 -13.75 -40.95 18.93
CA LEU A 455 -14.62 -40.93 20.12
C LEU A 455 -15.39 -42.24 20.26
N LEU A 456 -16.07 -42.67 19.20
CA LEU A 456 -16.83 -43.93 19.17
C LEU A 456 -15.93 -45.14 19.41
N TYR A 457 -14.74 -45.14 18.80
CA TYR A 457 -13.73 -46.17 19.01
C TYR A 457 -13.30 -46.26 20.49
N ARG A 458 -12.95 -45.12 21.13
CA ARG A 458 -12.51 -45.08 22.53
C ARG A 458 -13.61 -45.49 23.52
N LEU A 459 -14.86 -45.16 23.21
CA LEU A 459 -16.02 -45.55 24.01
C LEU A 459 -16.49 -47.00 23.75
N LYS A 460 -15.74 -47.78 22.95
CA LYS A 460 -16.02 -49.18 22.63
C LYS A 460 -17.40 -49.40 22.00
N TYR A 461 -17.83 -48.48 21.13
CA TYR A 461 -19.04 -48.69 20.33
C TYR A 461 -18.87 -49.88 19.38
N PRO A 462 -19.98 -50.52 18.93
CA PRO A 462 -19.93 -51.65 18.02
C PRO A 462 -19.13 -51.34 16.75
N ARG A 463 -18.31 -52.30 16.31
CA ARG A 463 -17.49 -52.19 15.09
C ARG A 463 -18.29 -51.77 13.85
N ARG A 464 -19.55 -52.23 13.75
CA ARG A 464 -20.48 -51.87 12.67
C ARG A 464 -20.73 -50.37 12.50
N ILE A 465 -20.50 -49.57 13.55
CA ILE A 465 -20.65 -48.11 13.53
C ILE A 465 -19.28 -47.43 13.40
N VAL A 466 -18.29 -47.92 14.14
CA VAL A 466 -16.94 -47.33 14.18
C VAL A 466 -16.23 -47.44 12.82
N GLU A 467 -16.26 -48.62 12.21
CA GLU A 467 -15.57 -48.89 10.95
C GLU A 467 -16.04 -48.00 9.79
N PRO A 468 -17.35 -47.87 9.48
CA PRO A 468 -17.79 -46.98 8.41
C PRO A 468 -17.51 -45.50 8.71
N THR A 469 -17.61 -45.08 9.98
CA THR A 469 -17.33 -43.69 10.37
C THR A 469 -15.86 -43.34 10.12
N LEU A 470 -14.93 -44.22 10.49
CA LEU A 470 -13.50 -44.01 10.25
C LEU A 470 -13.12 -44.11 8.77
N LYS A 471 -13.80 -44.99 7.99
CA LYS A 471 -13.61 -45.05 6.53
C LYS A 471 -14.08 -43.76 5.86
N PHE A 472 -15.25 -43.25 6.24
CA PHE A 472 -15.74 -41.95 5.75
C PHE A 472 -14.77 -40.82 6.10
N ALA A 473 -14.29 -40.79 7.34
CA ALA A 473 -13.32 -39.81 7.79
C ALA A 473 -12.02 -39.86 6.97
N ALA A 474 -11.50 -41.06 6.69
CA ALA A 474 -10.31 -41.23 5.85
C ALA A 474 -10.49 -40.70 4.42
N VAL A 475 -11.65 -40.95 3.80
CA VAL A 475 -11.98 -40.45 2.45
C VAL A 475 -12.10 -38.92 2.45
N GLN A 476 -12.80 -38.37 3.44
CA GLN A 476 -12.99 -36.92 3.55
C GLN A 476 -11.66 -36.19 3.78
N SER A 477 -10.74 -36.75 4.56
CA SER A 477 -9.40 -36.20 4.74
C SER A 477 -8.51 -36.30 3.49
N LEU A 478 -8.77 -37.25 2.59
CA LEU A 478 -8.08 -37.37 1.29
C LEU A 478 -8.62 -36.38 0.25
N TYR A 479 -9.94 -36.16 0.22
CA TYR A 479 -10.60 -35.29 -0.75
C TYR A 479 -10.22 -33.81 -0.58
N VAL A 480 -9.95 -33.36 0.66
CA VAL A 480 -9.52 -31.98 0.94
C VAL A 480 -8.05 -31.74 0.58
N VAL A 481 -7.27 -32.79 0.26
CA VAL A 481 -5.82 -32.69 -0.03
C VAL A 481 -5.51 -32.68 -1.53
N PHE A 482 -6.47 -32.99 -2.43
CA PHE A 482 -6.19 -33.06 -3.87
C PHE A 482 -7.33 -32.51 -4.73
N GLU A 483 -7.19 -31.25 -5.15
CA GLU A 483 -7.67 -30.75 -6.44
C GLU A 483 -6.80 -29.55 -6.87
N THR A 484 -5.59 -29.83 -7.35
CA THR A 484 -4.95 -28.95 -8.35
C THR A 484 -5.18 -29.60 -9.72
N PRO A 485 -5.68 -28.87 -10.72
CA PRO A 485 -5.95 -29.46 -12.03
C PRO A 485 -4.64 -29.96 -12.65
N PRO A 486 -4.65 -31.10 -13.38
CA PRO A 486 -3.48 -31.50 -14.14
C PRO A 486 -3.22 -30.46 -15.23
N LEU A 487 -2.01 -29.89 -15.22
CA LEU A 487 -1.49 -29.15 -16.37
C LEU A 487 -1.50 -30.09 -17.58
N SER A 488 -2.29 -29.77 -18.60
CA SER A 488 -2.19 -30.45 -19.89
C SER A 488 -0.89 -30.06 -20.58
N ASP A 489 -0.15 -31.05 -21.06
CA ASP A 489 1.16 -30.94 -21.73
C ASP A 489 1.19 -30.12 -23.05
N SER A 490 0.18 -29.32 -23.36
CA SER A 490 0.11 -28.54 -24.61
C SER A 490 0.50 -27.06 -24.50
N ASP A 491 0.70 -26.50 -23.30
CA ASP A 491 0.86 -25.03 -23.15
C ASP A 491 2.29 -24.58 -22.78
N CYS A 492 3.32 -25.34 -23.19
CA CYS A 492 4.73 -25.01 -22.88
C CYS A 492 5.33 -23.89 -23.76
N CYS A 493 4.55 -23.21 -24.61
CA CYS A 493 5.06 -22.16 -25.49
C CYS A 493 4.00 -21.09 -25.80
N LEU A 494 3.74 -20.16 -24.89
CA LEU A 494 3.54 -18.72 -25.18
C LEU A 494 3.24 -17.98 -23.86
N GLY A 495 4.00 -16.94 -23.55
CA GLY A 495 3.74 -16.08 -22.40
C GLY A 495 2.38 -15.38 -22.52
N LYS A 496 1.41 -15.79 -21.70
CA LYS A 496 0.20 -15.02 -21.36
C LYS A 496 -0.17 -15.24 -19.90
N ARG A 497 -0.67 -14.15 -19.30
CA ARG A 497 -1.13 -13.97 -17.91
C ARG A 497 -1.75 -15.23 -17.30
N LEU A 498 -1.28 -15.59 -16.10
CA LEU A 498 -1.96 -16.49 -15.19
C LEU A 498 -3.22 -15.77 -14.66
N GLN A 499 -4.33 -15.85 -15.40
CA GLN A 499 -5.65 -15.52 -14.86
C GLN A 499 -6.13 -16.74 -14.07
N ILE A 500 -6.09 -16.66 -12.74
CA ILE A 500 -6.80 -17.60 -11.88
C ILE A 500 -8.29 -17.22 -11.93
N GLY A 501 -8.96 -17.64 -13.00
CA GLY A 501 -10.42 -17.56 -13.09
C GLY A 501 -11.05 -18.71 -12.31
N VAL A 502 -11.61 -18.44 -11.14
CA VAL A 502 -12.46 -19.42 -10.43
C VAL A 502 -13.87 -19.37 -11.05
N SER A 503 -14.04 -20.05 -12.19
CA SER A 503 -15.32 -19.99 -12.93
C SER A 503 -16.38 -20.98 -12.43
N SER A 504 -16.02 -21.99 -11.62
CA SER A 504 -17.00 -22.93 -11.07
C SER A 504 -16.40 -23.87 -10.02
N VAL A 505 -16.98 -23.88 -8.81
CA VAL A 505 -16.77 -24.92 -7.81
C VAL A 505 -17.77 -26.05 -8.10
N VAL A 506 -17.29 -27.18 -8.60
CA VAL A 506 -18.11 -28.39 -8.81
C VAL A 506 -17.78 -29.38 -7.69
N ILE A 507 -18.75 -29.63 -6.81
CA ILE A 507 -18.65 -30.70 -5.80
C ILE A 507 -19.07 -32.01 -6.49
N GLY A 508 -18.09 -32.82 -6.90
CA GLY A 508 -18.31 -34.10 -7.57
C GLY A 508 -18.20 -35.30 -6.61
N VAL A 509 -19.24 -36.12 -6.53
CA VAL A 509 -19.19 -37.43 -5.86
C VAL A 509 -18.69 -38.47 -6.85
N VAL A 510 -17.53 -39.07 -6.60
CA VAL A 510 -17.06 -40.26 -7.32
C VAL A 510 -16.87 -41.39 -6.33
N GLY A 511 -17.70 -42.43 -6.46
CA GLY A 511 -17.49 -43.71 -5.78
C GLY A 511 -16.47 -44.56 -6.54
N ILE A 512 -15.69 -45.37 -5.81
CA ILE A 512 -15.29 -46.74 -6.19
C ILE A 512 -14.60 -47.44 -4.99
N GLU A 513 -15.00 -48.72 -4.87
CA GLU A 513 -14.52 -49.93 -4.20
C GLU A 513 -13.46 -49.94 -3.08
N ALA A 514 -13.82 -50.72 -2.05
CA ALA A 514 -13.03 -51.00 -0.86
C ALA A 514 -11.89 -52.00 -1.15
N GLY A 515 -10.65 -51.55 -0.95
CA GLY A 515 -9.45 -52.40 -0.83
C GLY A 515 -9.12 -52.72 0.64
N GLU A 516 -8.55 -53.90 0.85
CA GLU A 516 -8.47 -54.68 2.09
C GLU A 516 -7.78 -54.01 3.30
N ILE A 517 -8.39 -54.20 4.48
CA ILE A 517 -7.77 -53.96 5.79
C ILE A 517 -6.90 -55.18 6.14
N SER A 518 -5.58 -55.02 6.01
CA SER A 518 -4.59 -55.97 6.51
C SER A 518 -4.64 -56.07 8.04
N GLN A 519 -4.57 -57.32 8.51
CA GLN A 519 -4.77 -57.78 9.87
C GLN A 519 -3.74 -57.25 10.87
N GLY A 520 -4.23 -56.88 12.05
CA GLY A 520 -3.50 -56.62 13.28
C GLY A 520 -4.52 -56.58 14.42
N LEU A 521 -5.03 -57.77 14.76
CA LEU A 521 -6.05 -58.05 15.77
C LEU A 521 -5.42 -58.18 17.16
#